data_AF-A0A829R8M3-F1
#
_entry.id   AF-A0A829R8M3-F1
#
_cell.length_a   1.000
_cell.length_b   1.000
_cell.length_c   1.000
_cell.angle_alpha   90.00
_cell.angle_beta   90.00
_cell.angle_gamma   90.00
#
_symmetry.space_group_name_H-M   'P 1'
#
loop_
_entity.id
_entity.type
_entity.pdbx_description
1 polymer ?
#
loop_
_entity_poly.entity_id
_entity_poly.type
_entity_poly.pdbx_seq_one_letter_code
_entity_poly.pdbx_strand_id
1 'polypeptide(L)' 'MTAETADGIIMGISHRELPIFGVQFHPEAILSEYGHALLQNFLTLVKDVPNRESSTI' A
#
# COMPACT_ATOMS: atom_id res chain seq x y z
N MET A 1 -8.86 5.38 -6.13
CA MET A 1 -8.64 6.08 -4.86
C MET A 1 -9.12 5.18 -3.74
N THR A 2 -8.34 5.03 -2.67
CA THR A 2 -8.64 4.09 -1.57
C THR A 2 -8.81 4.78 -0.22
N ALA A 3 -8.34 6.02 -0.07
CA ALA A 3 -8.57 6.84 1.13
C ALA A 3 -8.56 8.32 0.77
N GLU A 4 -9.35 9.12 1.49
CA GLU A 4 -9.57 10.55 1.27
C GLU A 4 -9.82 11.25 2.63
N THR A 5 -9.40 12.51 2.78
CA THR A 5 -9.77 13.34 3.93
C THR A 5 -11.16 13.95 3.75
N ALA A 6 -11.75 14.51 4.82
CA ALA A 6 -13.03 15.23 4.74
C ALA A 6 -13.00 16.44 3.78
N ASP A 7 -11.81 17.03 3.58
CA ASP A 7 -11.58 18.18 2.70
C ASP A 7 -11.18 17.77 1.27
N GLY A 8 -11.21 16.48 0.95
CA GLY A 8 -10.99 15.98 -0.40
C GLY A 8 -9.54 15.64 -0.78
N ILE A 9 -8.63 15.57 0.19
CA ILE A 9 -7.23 15.23 -0.08
C ILE A 9 -7.10 13.72 -0.21
N ILE A 10 -6.53 13.27 -1.33
CA ILE A 10 -6.24 11.85 -1.57
C ILE A 10 -5.16 11.37 -0.60
N MET A 11 -5.50 10.40 0.24
CA MET A 11 -4.58 9.82 1.22
C MET A 11 -4.10 8.42 0.84
N GLY A 12 -4.81 7.77 -0.09
CA GLY A 12 -4.51 6.40 -0.51
C GLY A 12 -4.88 6.15 -1.96
N ILE A 13 -4.01 5.41 -2.66
CA ILE A 13 -4.23 4.96 -4.03
C ILE A 13 -3.86 3.49 -4.21
N SER A 14 -4.50 2.87 -5.19
CA SER A 14 -4.18 1.54 -5.70
C SER A 14 -4.12 1.64 -7.22
N HIS A 15 -3.10 1.02 -7.82
CA HIS A 15 -3.08 0.81 -9.25
C HIS A 15 -4.20 -0.19 -9.63
N ARG A 16 -4.84 0.03 -10.79
CA ARG A 16 -6.03 -0.75 -11.19
C ARG A 16 -5.73 -2.21 -11.52
N GLU A 17 -4.54 -2.46 -12.06
CA GLU A 17 -4.17 -3.77 -12.63
C GLU A 17 -2.92 -4.39 -11.98
N LEU A 18 -2.15 -3.59 -11.24
CA LEU A 18 -0.87 -4.01 -10.68
C LEU A 18 -0.98 -3.98 -9.14
N PRO A 19 -0.27 -4.85 -8.43
CA PRO A 19 -0.25 -4.87 -6.97
C PRO A 19 0.61 -3.72 -6.40
N ILE A 20 0.31 -2.49 -6.81
CA ILE A 20 1.01 -1.26 -6.42
C ILE A 20 0.03 -0.41 -5.62
N PHE A 21 0.48 0.00 -4.44
CA PHE A 21 -0.31 0.77 -3.48
C PHE A 21 0.52 1.96 -3.00
N GLY A 22 -0.14 3.08 -2.72
CA GLY A 22 0.49 4.28 -2.15
C GLY A 22 -0.37 4.86 -1.05
N VAL A 23 0.27 5.31 0.02
CA VAL A 23 -0.35 6.04 1.13
C VAL A 23 0.44 7.32 1.39
N GLN A 24 -0.24 8.41 1.73
CA GLN A 24 0.40 9.71 2.00
C GLN A 24 0.88 9.83 3.45
N PHE A 25 0.26 9.12 4.38
CA PHE A 25 0.66 9.08 5.78
C PHE A 25 1.79 8.06 6.01
N HIS A 26 2.32 8.06 7.24
CA HIS A 26 3.40 7.18 7.68
C HIS A 26 2.83 5.95 8.42
N PRO A 27 2.51 4.83 7.73
CA PRO A 27 1.99 3.61 8.38
C PRO A 27 2.99 2.95 9.33
N GLU A 28 4.27 3.28 9.21
CA GLU A 28 5.36 2.80 10.06
C GLU A 28 5.45 3.51 11.42
N ALA A 29 4.80 4.66 11.57
CA ALA A 29 4.85 5.41 12.81
C ALA A 29 4.10 4.67 13.93
N ILE A 30 4.71 4.60 15.12
CA ILE A 30 4.16 3.90 16.30
C ILE A 30 2.77 4.42 16.70
N LEU A 31 2.50 5.71 16.44
CA LEU A 31 1.24 6.37 16.77
C LEU A 31 0.17 6.24 15.68
N SER A 32 0.49 5.64 14.54
CA SER A 32 -0.48 5.43 13.46
C SER A 32 -1.44 4.31 13.83
N GLU A 33 -2.70 4.66 14.08
CA GLU A 33 -3.78 3.70 14.28
C GLU A 33 -3.86 2.77 13.05
N TYR A 34 -3.82 1.45 13.27
CA TYR A 34 -3.79 0.41 12.23
C TYR A 34 -2.54 0.33 11.33
N GLY A 35 -1.47 1.08 11.61
CA GLY A 35 -0.23 1.05 10.80
C GLY A 35 0.34 -0.36 10.60
N HIS A 36 0.44 -1.14 11.70
CA HIS A 36 0.89 -2.53 11.67
C HIS A 36 -0.01 -3.45 10.83
N ALA A 37 -1.33 -3.25 10.87
CA ALA A 37 -2.28 -4.04 10.08
C ALA A 37 -2.13 -3.76 8.57
N LEU A 38 -1.91 -2.49 8.20
CA LEU A 38 -1.61 -2.10 6.82
C LEU A 38 -0.33 -2.76 6.31
N LEU A 39 0.73 -2.75 7.11
CA LEU A 39 2.00 -3.41 6.77
C LEU A 39 1.81 -4.93 6.64
N GLN A 40 1.05 -5.56 7.54
CA GLN A 40 0.75 -6.99 7.46
C GLN A 40 -0.01 -7.35 6.17
N ASN A 41 -1.01 -6.54 5.79
CA ASN A 41 -1.74 -6.73 4.54
C ASN A 41 -0.81 -6.62 3.34
N PHE A 42 0.09 -5.63 3.33
CA PHE A 42 1.09 -5.47 2.27
C PHE A 42 2.00 -6.69 2.17
N LEU A 43 2.51 -7.21 3.30
CA LEU A 43 3.36 -8.41 3.31
C LEU A 43 2.61 -9.65 2.81
N THR A 44 1.33 -9.81 3.13
CA THR A 44 0.50 -10.89 2.59
C THR A 44 0.38 -10.77 1.08
N LEU A 45 0.08 -9.57 0.56
CA LEU A 45 -0.02 -9.33 -0.87
C LEU A 45 1.29 -9.66 -1.60
N VAL A 46 2.44 -9.25 -1.07
CA VAL A 46 3.75 -9.55 -1.67
C VAL A 46 4.03 -11.05 -1.76
N LYS A 47 3.58 -11.86 -0.78
CA LYS A 47 3.73 -13.32 -0.83
C LYS A 47 2.94 -13.96 -1.97
N ASP A 48 1.81 -13.36 -2.32
CA ASP A 48 0.91 -13.88 -3.35
C ASP A 48 1.27 -13.38 -4.77
N VAL A 49 2.18 -12.40 -4.89
CA VAL A 49 2.69 -11.95 -6.19
C VAL A 49 3.70 -12.99 -6.71
N PRO A 50 3.44 -13.64 -7.86
CA PRO A 50 4.38 -14.60 -8.42
C PRO A 50 5.73 -13.91 -8.70
N ASN A 51 6.83 -14.59 -8.33
CA ASN A 51 8.18 -14.06 -8.48
C ASN A 51 8.41 -13.69 -9.95
N ARG A 52 8.37 -12.39 -10.27
CA ARG A 52 8.76 -11.89 -11.57
C ARG A 52 10.28 -11.85 -11.55
N GLU A 53 10.89 -12.94 -12.01
CA GLU A 53 12.32 -12.96 -12.34
C GLU A 53 12.63 -11.67 -13.10
N SER A 54 13.54 -10.87 -12.54
CA SER A 54 13.98 -9.61 -13.12
C SER A 54 14.30 -9.87 -14.59
N SER A 55 13.54 -9.26 -15.48
CA SER A 55 13.84 -9.29 -16.91
C SER A 55 15.20 -8.61 -17.07
N THR A 56 16.25 -9.42 -17.17
CA THR A 56 17.62 -9.00 -17.41
C THR A 56 17.62 -8.11 -18.63
N ILE A 57 18.06 -6.87 -18.44
CA ILE A 57 18.47 -5.97 -19.52
C ILE A 57 19.85 -6.44 -20.02
#